data_AF-A0A847XHI1-F1
#
_entry.id   AF-A0A847XHI1-F1
#
_cell.length_a   1.000
_cell.length_b   1.000
_cell.length_c   1.000
_cell.angle_alpha   90.00
_cell.angle_beta   90.00
_cell.angle_gamma   90.00
#
_symmetry.space_group_name_H-M   'P 1'
#
loop_
_entity.id
_entity.type
_entity.pdbx_description
1 polymer ?
#
loop_
_entity_poly.entity_id
_entity_poly.type
_entity_poly.pdbx_seq_one_letter_code
_entity_poly.pdbx_strand_id
1 'polypeptide(L)'
;MGRKNELMSSTELRTKIIKMGHFVKRYINGYYDEEFDLINPSLYCNNISSKLFPSEHKYKQTIIQEDSIIIIMQDGDIVELVRTGREYFNEESILNVAKKLLSGRYLLIEKRGIINNSVIEPRTIPYDEAILEIKKAFRWDEYYTENIDFLINTENKDLATIGFKAIDEGDSYWWINIYGLNNRQNLNLKDEENIKRPKIIQSNRFRTHMEVHKRDFIIPYYKLVQYALNKGYFDNLNTDFLAIIVEFPFNIGFSTLTQTKPGDEIVYGKRKNRDIYSRFTLNGKRKLINKSIFVLNRSYTKDNEYYLITMYPGEYLVKELDDPSIKDELERRKMFEFWSNHAIIFNPRDTDLETLTYRCPYNLDLIS
;
A
#
# COMPACT_ATOMS: atom_id res chain seq x y z
N MET A 1 8.85 -5.95 15.88
CA MET A 1 7.78 -6.86 16.35
C MET A 1 7.48 -7.88 15.25
N GLY A 2 7.45 -9.17 15.59
CA GLY A 2 7.42 -10.27 14.62
C GLY A 2 6.10 -10.35 13.84
N ARG A 3 6.19 -10.39 12.51
CA ARG A 3 5.07 -10.65 11.60
C ARG A 3 4.59 -12.09 11.82
N LYS A 4 3.46 -12.28 12.52
CA LYS A 4 2.84 -13.60 12.69
C LYS A 4 1.97 -13.93 11.47
N ASN A 5 2.45 -14.82 10.62
CA ASN A 5 1.63 -15.49 9.62
C ASN A 5 0.84 -16.58 10.34
N GLU A 6 -0.40 -16.29 10.74
CA GLU A 6 -1.30 -17.27 11.33
C GLU A 6 -2.43 -17.56 10.34
N LEU A 7 -2.70 -18.85 10.11
CA LEU A 7 -3.93 -19.28 9.45
C LEU A 7 -5.05 -19.16 10.49
N MET A 8 -5.64 -17.96 10.56
CA MET A 8 -6.63 -17.61 11.56
C MET A 8 -8.01 -18.15 11.19
N SER A 9 -8.76 -18.71 12.14
CA SER A 9 -10.15 -19.11 11.89
C SER A 9 -11.04 -17.90 11.61
N SER A 10 -12.18 -18.12 10.94
CA SER A 10 -13.08 -17.02 10.57
C SER A 10 -13.63 -16.28 11.80
N THR A 11 -13.88 -17.00 12.89
CA THR A 11 -14.32 -16.48 14.19
C THR A 11 -13.25 -15.63 14.88
N GLU A 12 -12.00 -16.08 14.87
CA GLU A 12 -10.88 -15.30 15.41
C GLU A 12 -10.65 -14.03 14.60
N LEU A 13 -10.70 -14.12 13.27
CA LEU A 13 -10.55 -12.98 12.37
C LEU A 13 -11.65 -11.94 12.61
N ARG A 14 -12.90 -12.39 12.70
CA ARG A 14 -14.03 -11.52 13.06
C ARG A 14 -13.80 -10.81 14.39
N THR A 15 -13.31 -11.53 15.40
CA THR A 15 -13.00 -10.95 16.72
C THR A 15 -11.91 -9.89 16.63
N LYS A 16 -10.88 -10.10 15.81
CA LYS A 16 -9.80 -9.12 15.59
C LYS A 16 -10.31 -7.88 14.86
N ILE A 17 -11.14 -8.05 13.83
CA ILE A 17 -11.74 -6.95 13.07
C ILE A 17 -12.60 -6.07 13.98
N ILE A 18 -13.48 -6.68 14.79
CA ILE A 18 -14.33 -5.93 15.74
C ILE A 18 -13.50 -5.13 16.76
N LYS A 19 -12.30 -5.62 17.10
CA LYS A 19 -11.38 -4.93 18.02
C LYS A 19 -10.56 -3.81 17.38
N MET A 20 -10.68 -3.58 16.08
CA MET A 20 -9.94 -2.50 15.41
C MET A 20 -10.45 -1.11 15.79
N GLY A 21 -11.70 -0.98 16.25
CA GLY A 21 -12.29 0.30 16.66
C GLY A 21 -13.76 0.38 16.29
N HIS A 22 -14.30 1.61 16.23
CA HIS A 22 -15.70 1.85 15.88
C HIS A 22 -15.91 1.75 14.36
N PHE A 23 -14.96 2.23 13.57
CA PHE A 23 -15.05 2.25 12.11
C PHE A 23 -13.76 1.73 11.46
N VAL A 24 -13.91 1.02 10.35
CA VAL A 24 -12.79 0.51 9.54
C VAL A 24 -12.99 0.82 8.06
N LYS A 25 -11.95 1.32 7.40
CA LYS A 25 -11.92 1.43 5.93
C LYS A 25 -11.49 0.12 5.33
N ARG A 26 -12.17 -0.31 4.28
CA ARG A 26 -11.80 -1.46 3.47
C ARG A 26 -11.19 -1.01 2.16
N TYR A 27 -10.08 -1.63 1.81
CA TYR A 27 -9.43 -1.51 0.51
C TYR A 27 -9.35 -2.89 -0.14
N ILE A 28 -9.58 -2.94 -1.46
CA ILE A 28 -9.42 -4.16 -2.26
C ILE A 28 -8.34 -3.90 -3.32
N ASN A 29 -7.24 -4.64 -3.26
CA ASN A 29 -6.03 -4.39 -4.05
C ASN A 29 -5.59 -2.92 -3.97
N GLY A 30 -5.63 -2.36 -2.76
CA GLY A 30 -5.29 -0.97 -2.45
C GLY A 30 -6.34 0.06 -2.88
N TYR A 31 -7.38 -0.30 -3.66
CA TYR A 31 -8.45 0.62 -4.03
C TYR A 31 -9.43 0.79 -2.86
N TYR A 32 -9.79 2.03 -2.52
CA TYR A 32 -10.79 2.29 -1.47
C TYR A 32 -12.16 1.77 -1.91
N ASP A 33 -12.74 0.91 -1.09
CA ASP A 33 -14.02 0.29 -1.40
C ASP A 33 -15.15 0.92 -0.58
N GLU A 34 -15.09 0.79 0.75
CA GLU A 34 -16.12 1.30 1.65
C GLU A 34 -15.57 1.45 3.08
N GLU A 35 -16.22 2.26 3.91
CA GLU A 35 -15.98 2.32 5.35
C GLU A 35 -17.14 1.68 6.11
N PHE A 36 -16.82 0.82 7.08
CA PHE A 36 -17.79 0.05 7.84
C PHE A 36 -17.85 0.54 9.28
N ASP A 37 -19.08 0.77 9.76
CA ASP A 37 -19.38 0.91 11.19
C ASP A 37 -19.48 -0.48 11.84
N LEU A 38 -18.62 -0.73 12.81
CA LEU A 38 -18.50 -2.01 13.52
C LEU A 38 -19.42 -2.10 14.74
N ILE A 39 -19.97 -0.98 15.21
CA ILE A 39 -20.81 -0.92 16.41
C ILE A 39 -22.28 -0.72 16.04
N ASN A 40 -22.56 0.24 15.17
CA ASN A 40 -23.89 0.75 14.84
C ASN A 40 -24.81 0.86 16.07
N PRO A 41 -24.65 1.91 16.91
CA PRO A 41 -25.40 2.07 18.15
C PRO A 41 -26.92 2.24 17.92
N SER A 42 -27.37 2.50 16.69
CA SER A 42 -28.77 2.76 16.37
C SER A 42 -29.66 1.51 16.27
N LEU A 43 -29.14 0.28 16.45
CA LEU A 43 -29.87 -1.01 16.46
C LEU A 43 -30.71 -1.35 15.20
N TYR A 44 -30.92 -0.42 14.26
CA TYR A 44 -31.75 -0.61 13.07
C TYR A 44 -31.04 -1.36 11.92
N CYS A 45 -29.72 -1.57 11.99
CA CYS A 45 -29.01 -2.42 11.05
C CYS A 45 -28.09 -3.40 11.79
N ASN A 46 -28.68 -4.45 12.37
CA ASN A 46 -27.97 -5.59 12.99
C ASN A 46 -27.12 -6.44 12.03
N ASN A 47 -26.97 -6.02 10.78
CA ASN A 47 -26.11 -6.72 9.82
C ASN A 47 -24.83 -5.90 9.64
N ILE A 48 -23.86 -6.06 10.55
CA ILE A 48 -22.46 -5.79 10.16
C ILE A 48 -22.24 -6.61 8.89
N SER A 49 -22.02 -5.89 7.78
CA SER A 49 -22.13 -6.43 6.42
C SER A 49 -21.40 -7.77 6.30
N SER A 50 -22.07 -8.81 5.79
CA SER A 50 -21.43 -10.09 5.47
C SER A 50 -20.25 -9.93 4.50
N LYS A 51 -20.18 -8.80 3.78
CA LYS A 51 -19.06 -8.44 2.92
C LYS A 51 -17.78 -8.15 3.71
N LEU A 52 -17.87 -7.72 4.96
CA LEU A 52 -16.69 -7.38 5.79
C LEU A 52 -16.00 -8.63 6.35
N PHE A 53 -16.78 -9.65 6.71
CA PHE A 53 -16.26 -10.86 7.35
C PHE A 53 -16.16 -11.98 6.33
N PRO A 54 -14.96 -12.26 5.79
CA PRO A 54 -14.81 -13.36 4.86
C PRO A 54 -15.08 -14.69 5.58
N SER A 55 -15.87 -15.55 4.94
CA SER A 55 -16.14 -16.89 5.47
C SER A 55 -14.87 -17.73 5.54
N GLU A 56 -14.90 -18.75 6.39
CA GLU A 56 -13.83 -19.74 6.46
C GLU A 56 -13.56 -20.34 5.07
N HIS A 57 -12.28 -20.63 4.80
CA HIS A 57 -11.78 -21.10 3.50
C HIS A 57 -11.84 -20.09 2.33
N LYS A 58 -12.42 -18.88 2.48
CA LYS A 58 -12.39 -17.84 1.42
C LYS A 58 -11.08 -17.09 1.34
N TYR A 59 -10.24 -17.20 2.35
CA TYR A 59 -8.92 -16.61 2.42
C TYR A 59 -7.86 -17.66 2.74
N LYS A 60 -6.61 -17.37 2.37
CA LYS A 60 -5.46 -18.26 2.56
C LYS A 60 -4.43 -17.70 3.55
N GLN A 61 -4.47 -16.41 3.84
CA GLN A 61 -3.52 -15.78 4.76
C GLN A 61 -4.13 -14.53 5.40
N THR A 62 -3.82 -14.31 6.68
CA THR A 62 -4.13 -13.09 7.42
C THR A 62 -2.88 -12.53 8.06
N ILE A 63 -2.71 -11.21 8.02
CA ILE A 63 -1.59 -10.48 8.59
C ILE A 63 -2.15 -9.35 9.43
N ILE A 64 -1.77 -9.33 10.70
CA ILE A 64 -2.20 -8.32 11.66
C ILE A 64 -1.08 -7.30 11.85
N GLN A 65 -1.40 -6.03 11.66
CA GLN A 65 -0.56 -4.88 11.95
C GLN A 65 -1.21 -4.07 13.09
N GLU A 66 -0.55 -2.98 13.50
CA GLU A 66 -1.03 -2.12 14.60
C GLU A 66 -2.40 -1.50 14.28
N ASP A 67 -2.51 -0.84 13.12
CA ASP A 67 -3.72 -0.15 12.68
C ASP A 67 -4.41 -0.82 11.48
N SER A 68 -3.94 -1.99 11.04
CA SER A 68 -4.54 -2.66 9.89
C SER A 68 -4.53 -4.19 9.97
N ILE A 69 -5.45 -4.79 9.23
CA ILE A 69 -5.54 -6.24 9.01
C ILE A 69 -5.55 -6.48 7.51
N ILE A 70 -4.60 -7.26 7.01
CA ILE A 70 -4.50 -7.65 5.60
C ILE A 70 -4.91 -9.12 5.45
N ILE A 71 -5.83 -9.37 4.53
CA ILE A 71 -6.41 -10.68 4.24
C ILE A 71 -6.13 -10.99 2.78
N ILE A 72 -5.40 -12.07 2.53
CA ILE A 72 -5.15 -12.57 1.18
C ILE A 72 -6.22 -13.62 0.86
N MET A 73 -7.09 -13.29 -0.08
CA MET A 73 -8.20 -14.12 -0.53
C MET A 73 -7.70 -15.30 -1.40
N GLN A 74 -8.51 -16.34 -1.53
CA GLN A 74 -8.17 -17.52 -2.34
C GLN A 74 -8.00 -17.19 -3.83
N ASP A 75 -8.84 -16.29 -4.35
CA ASP A 75 -8.75 -15.75 -5.72
C ASP A 75 -7.57 -14.78 -5.92
N GLY A 76 -6.84 -14.48 -4.84
CA GLY A 76 -5.69 -13.57 -4.85
C GLY A 76 -6.04 -12.11 -4.62
N ASP A 77 -7.29 -11.77 -4.31
CA ASP A 77 -7.61 -10.43 -3.81
C ASP A 77 -6.87 -10.11 -2.51
N ILE A 78 -6.40 -8.87 -2.41
CA ILE A 78 -5.77 -8.33 -1.21
C ILE A 78 -6.79 -7.42 -0.55
N VAL A 79 -7.46 -7.91 0.49
CA VAL A 79 -8.39 -7.12 1.28
C VAL A 79 -7.63 -6.55 2.47
N GLU A 80 -7.63 -5.23 2.60
CA GLU A 80 -6.98 -4.54 3.71
C GLU A 80 -8.03 -3.73 4.47
N LEU A 81 -8.12 -4.00 5.76
CA LEU A 81 -8.94 -3.25 6.69
C LEU A 81 -8.00 -2.33 7.46
N VAL A 82 -8.34 -1.04 7.51
CA VAL A 82 -7.54 -0.01 8.17
C VAL A 82 -8.42 0.65 9.22
N ARG A 83 -7.92 0.70 10.46
CA ARG A 83 -8.54 1.45 11.54
C ARG A 83 -8.64 2.91 11.13
N THR A 84 -9.76 3.52 11.47
CA THR A 84 -9.98 4.96 11.23
C THR A 84 -9.90 5.73 12.53
N GLY A 85 -9.65 7.03 12.44
CA GLY A 85 -9.82 7.96 13.56
C GLY A 85 -11.27 8.38 13.81
N ARG A 86 -12.26 7.77 13.15
CA ARG A 86 -13.68 8.01 13.42
C ARG A 86 -14.09 7.20 14.64
N GLU A 87 -14.77 7.85 15.56
CA GLU A 87 -15.30 7.21 16.77
C GLU A 87 -16.63 7.85 17.16
N TYR A 88 -17.50 7.11 17.85
CA TYR A 88 -18.65 7.65 18.55
C TYR A 88 -18.20 8.32 19.86
N PHE A 89 -18.68 9.55 20.08
CA PHE A 89 -18.47 10.30 21.31
C PHE A 89 -19.81 10.73 21.90
N ASN A 90 -19.86 10.78 23.22
CA ASN A 90 -20.88 11.54 23.92
C ASN A 90 -20.43 13.01 24.06
N GLU A 91 -21.34 13.90 24.42
CA GLU A 91 -21.07 15.34 24.50
C GLU A 91 -19.86 15.62 25.43
N GLU A 92 -19.80 15.01 26.60
CA GLU A 92 -18.71 15.26 27.56
C GLU A 92 -17.33 14.84 26.98
N SER A 93 -17.25 13.66 26.38
CA SER A 93 -15.99 13.11 25.90
C SER A 93 -15.43 13.88 24.72
N ILE A 94 -16.27 14.28 23.76
CA ILE A 94 -15.80 15.11 22.63
C ILE A 94 -15.43 16.52 23.08
N LEU A 95 -16.13 17.11 24.05
CA LEU A 95 -15.76 18.43 24.58
C LEU A 95 -14.40 18.40 25.29
N ASN A 96 -14.09 17.30 25.98
CA ASN A 96 -12.76 17.10 26.56
C ASN A 96 -11.67 16.96 25.49
N VAL A 97 -11.96 16.30 24.36
CA VAL A 97 -11.05 16.25 23.20
C VAL A 97 -10.88 17.64 22.59
N ALA A 98 -11.97 18.35 22.33
CA ALA A 98 -11.97 19.70 21.77
C ALA A 98 -11.16 20.66 22.64
N LYS A 99 -11.29 20.58 23.98
CA LYS A 99 -10.48 21.37 24.90
C LYS A 99 -8.99 21.13 24.75
N LYS A 100 -8.58 19.87 24.57
CA LYS A 100 -7.17 19.51 24.39
C LYS A 100 -6.63 19.94 23.03
N LEU A 101 -7.44 19.82 21.97
CA LEU A 101 -6.99 20.02 20.59
C LEU A 101 -7.15 21.46 20.09
N LEU A 102 -8.13 22.22 20.59
CA LEU A 102 -8.52 23.52 20.06
C LEU A 102 -8.17 24.69 20.98
N SER A 103 -8.06 24.47 22.30
CA SER A 103 -7.79 25.56 23.24
C SER A 103 -6.44 26.24 22.99
N GLY A 104 -6.44 27.57 22.95
CA GLY A 104 -5.23 28.37 22.69
C GLY A 104 -4.72 28.33 21.24
N ARG A 105 -5.45 27.68 20.33
CA ARG A 105 -5.12 27.61 18.90
C ARG A 105 -5.93 28.61 18.08
N TYR A 106 -5.46 28.86 16.86
CA TYR A 106 -6.24 29.59 15.87
C TYR A 106 -7.25 28.64 15.24
N LEU A 107 -8.54 28.99 15.30
CA LEU A 107 -9.61 28.10 14.86
C LEU A 107 -10.24 28.56 13.56
N LEU A 108 -10.50 27.60 12.69
CA LEU A 108 -11.33 27.78 11.50
C LEU A 108 -12.47 26.78 11.49
N ILE A 109 -13.58 27.19 10.89
CA ILE A 109 -14.69 26.31 10.58
C ILE A 109 -14.92 26.30 9.08
N GLU A 110 -15.12 25.11 8.54
CA GLU A 110 -15.60 24.88 7.19
C GLU A 110 -16.91 24.08 7.28
N LYS A 111 -17.91 24.47 6.50
CA LYS A 111 -19.18 23.74 6.39
C LYS A 111 -19.39 23.32 4.93
N ARG A 112 -19.65 22.03 4.71
CA ARG A 112 -19.97 21.46 3.41
C ARG A 112 -21.33 20.77 3.45
N GLY A 113 -22.26 21.18 2.59
CA GLY A 113 -23.59 20.60 2.50
C GLY A 113 -23.50 19.21 1.89
N ILE A 114 -24.09 18.21 2.56
CA ILE A 114 -23.95 16.80 2.18
C ILE A 114 -24.77 16.49 0.91
N ILE A 115 -25.93 17.12 0.76
CA ILE A 115 -26.86 16.84 -0.36
C ILE A 115 -26.54 17.71 -1.59
N ASN A 116 -26.24 18.99 -1.37
CA ASN A 116 -26.10 19.97 -2.44
C ASN A 116 -24.65 20.29 -2.82
N ASN A 117 -23.67 19.64 -2.17
CA ASN A 117 -22.24 19.96 -2.28
C ASN A 117 -21.91 21.46 -2.09
N SER A 118 -22.77 22.20 -1.41
CA SER A 118 -22.57 23.62 -1.11
C SER A 118 -21.40 23.77 -0.14
N VAL A 119 -20.42 24.59 -0.48
CA VAL A 119 -19.28 24.87 0.41
C VAL A 119 -19.42 26.29 0.93
N ILE A 120 -19.41 26.43 2.26
CA ILE A 120 -19.25 27.73 2.91
C ILE A 120 -17.75 27.94 3.08
N GLU A 121 -17.24 29.05 2.54
CA GLU A 121 -15.84 29.43 2.63
C GLU A 121 -15.35 29.35 4.09
N PRO A 122 -14.19 28.70 4.34
CA PRO A 122 -13.67 28.56 5.69
C PRO A 122 -13.50 29.93 6.36
N ARG A 123 -13.98 30.07 7.59
CA ARG A 123 -13.87 31.31 8.36
C ARG A 123 -13.32 31.07 9.75
N THR A 124 -12.74 32.11 10.33
CA THR A 124 -12.25 32.09 11.71
C THR A 124 -13.39 32.13 12.71
N ILE A 125 -13.23 31.36 13.79
CA ILE A 125 -14.17 31.33 14.91
C ILE A 125 -13.43 31.41 16.25
N PRO A 126 -14.04 31.99 17.29
CA PRO A 126 -13.57 31.85 18.66
C PRO A 126 -13.83 30.43 19.19
N TYR A 127 -13.11 30.06 20.26
CA TYR A 127 -13.23 28.74 20.89
C TYR A 127 -14.66 28.45 21.38
N ASP A 128 -15.34 29.43 21.98
CA ASP A 128 -16.70 29.22 22.49
C ASP A 128 -17.71 28.92 21.37
N GLU A 129 -17.52 29.53 20.19
CA GLU A 129 -18.33 29.22 19.00
C GLU A 129 -18.03 27.81 18.49
N ALA A 130 -16.77 27.38 18.47
CA ALA A 130 -16.40 26.01 18.10
C ALA A 130 -17.09 24.98 19.00
N ILE A 131 -17.11 25.23 20.31
CA ILE A 131 -17.78 24.38 21.28
C ILE A 131 -19.29 24.36 21.08
N LEU A 132 -19.89 25.51 20.78
CA LEU A 132 -21.32 25.59 20.47
C LEU A 132 -21.68 24.74 19.24
N GLU A 133 -20.89 24.82 18.18
CA GLU A 133 -21.10 24.03 16.96
C GLU A 133 -20.97 22.51 17.23
N ILE A 134 -20.00 22.09 18.04
CA ILE A 134 -19.86 20.67 18.45
C ILE A 134 -21.09 20.20 19.23
N LYS A 135 -21.61 21.03 20.14
CA LYS A 135 -22.82 20.69 20.93
C LYS A 135 -24.07 20.57 20.06
N LYS A 136 -24.19 21.40 19.02
CA LYS A 136 -25.31 21.32 18.07
C LYS A 136 -25.38 19.95 17.39
N ALA A 137 -24.26 19.25 17.20
CA ALA A 137 -24.24 17.92 16.59
C ALA A 137 -25.10 16.87 17.36
N PHE A 138 -25.29 17.06 18.66
CA PHE A 138 -26.07 16.15 19.51
C PHE A 138 -27.57 16.47 19.52
N ARG A 139 -27.99 17.60 18.93
CA ARG A 139 -29.37 18.09 18.98
C ARG A 139 -29.96 18.15 17.58
N TRP A 140 -31.16 17.60 17.44
CA TRP A 140 -31.98 17.74 16.25
C TRP A 140 -33.38 18.16 16.68
N ASP A 141 -33.68 19.46 16.53
CA ASP A 141 -34.93 20.06 17.01
C ASP A 141 -35.15 19.75 18.52
N GLU A 142 -36.23 19.04 18.88
CA GLU A 142 -36.49 18.59 20.26
C GLU A 142 -35.76 17.29 20.66
N TYR A 143 -35.09 16.61 19.72
CA TYR A 143 -34.45 15.32 19.94
C TYR A 143 -32.97 15.46 20.31
N TYR A 144 -32.53 14.68 21.30
CA TYR A 144 -31.14 14.57 21.72
C TYR A 144 -30.60 13.17 21.43
N THR A 145 -29.42 13.10 20.82
CA THR A 145 -28.72 11.85 20.56
C THR A 145 -27.57 11.72 21.55
N GLU A 146 -27.42 10.56 22.20
CA GLU A 146 -26.38 10.39 23.24
C GLU A 146 -24.96 10.27 22.66
N ASN A 147 -24.81 9.62 21.50
CA ASN A 147 -23.52 9.35 20.88
C ASN A 147 -23.56 9.70 19.39
N ILE A 148 -22.60 10.52 18.96
CA ILE A 148 -22.48 10.99 17.57
C ILE A 148 -21.09 10.62 17.03
N ASP A 149 -21.05 10.35 15.73
CA ASP A 149 -19.83 10.10 14.96
C ASP A 149 -19.02 11.39 14.79
N PHE A 150 -17.80 11.39 15.32
CA PHE A 150 -16.80 12.41 15.05
C PHE A 150 -15.57 11.79 14.39
N LEU A 151 -15.00 12.50 13.42
CA LEU A 151 -13.70 12.22 12.82
C LEU A 151 -12.66 13.14 13.48
N ILE A 152 -11.70 12.56 14.18
CA ILE A 152 -10.57 13.31 14.75
C ILE A 152 -9.32 13.01 13.94
N ASN A 153 -8.64 14.06 13.48
CA ASN A 153 -7.34 13.95 12.82
C ASN A 153 -6.29 14.76 13.60
N THR A 154 -5.22 14.09 14.02
CA THR A 154 -4.07 14.68 14.71
C THR A 154 -2.73 14.24 14.11
N GLU A 155 -2.73 13.73 12.87
CA GLU A 155 -1.51 13.24 12.21
C GLU A 155 -0.50 14.37 11.99
N ASN A 156 -0.98 15.57 11.71
CA ASN A 156 -0.16 16.77 11.60
C ASN A 156 -0.06 17.48 12.96
N LYS A 157 1.16 17.62 13.49
CA LYS A 157 1.39 18.31 14.78
C LYS A 157 0.92 19.76 14.79
N ASP A 158 0.89 20.41 13.63
CA ASP A 158 0.48 21.81 13.47
C ASP A 158 -0.98 22.01 13.12
N LEU A 159 -1.70 20.93 12.84
CA LEU A 159 -3.11 20.94 12.48
C LEU A 159 -3.85 19.78 13.15
N ALA A 160 -4.75 20.10 14.07
CA ALA A 160 -5.77 19.18 14.54
C ALA A 160 -7.08 19.46 13.83
N THR A 161 -7.87 18.43 13.51
CA THR A 161 -9.21 18.59 12.93
C THR A 161 -10.22 17.76 13.70
N ILE A 162 -11.39 18.35 13.96
CA ILE A 162 -12.58 17.67 14.47
C ILE A 162 -13.68 17.84 13.41
N GLY A 163 -14.03 16.76 12.74
CA GLY A 163 -15.08 16.71 11.72
C GLY A 163 -16.33 15.98 12.23
N PHE A 164 -17.52 16.46 11.91
CA PHE A 164 -18.78 15.84 12.33
C PHE A 164 -19.95 16.24 11.43
N LYS A 165 -21.03 15.47 11.53
CA LYS A 165 -22.31 15.80 10.89
C LYS A 165 -23.17 16.62 11.85
N ALA A 166 -23.78 17.66 11.34
CA ALA A 166 -24.80 18.43 12.07
C ALA A 166 -25.89 18.90 11.10
N ILE A 167 -27.05 19.22 11.65
CA ILE A 167 -28.13 19.89 10.93
C ILE A 167 -28.02 21.38 11.24
N ASP A 168 -28.04 22.21 10.20
CA ASP A 168 -28.00 23.67 10.34
C ASP A 168 -29.36 24.28 9.95
N GLU A 169 -29.54 25.57 10.19
CA GLU A 169 -30.81 26.28 9.96
C GLU A 169 -31.38 25.98 8.55
N GLY A 170 -32.58 25.37 8.50
CA GLY A 170 -33.26 24.94 7.26
C GLY A 170 -33.20 23.43 6.96
N ASP A 171 -33.06 22.57 7.97
CA ASP A 171 -33.11 21.09 7.88
C ASP A 171 -32.11 20.46 6.90
N SER A 172 -31.04 21.17 6.58
CA SER A 172 -30.01 20.68 5.67
C SER A 172 -28.89 20.00 6.44
N TYR A 173 -28.45 18.83 5.98
CA TYR A 173 -27.31 18.12 6.57
C TYR A 173 -25.97 18.72 6.11
N TRP A 174 -25.13 19.05 7.08
CA TRP A 174 -23.80 19.59 6.86
C TRP A 174 -22.74 18.67 7.45
N TRP A 175 -21.63 18.54 6.71
CA TRP A 175 -20.36 18.12 7.25
C TRP A 175 -19.61 19.37 7.72
N ILE A 176 -19.30 19.42 9.01
CA ILE A 176 -18.60 20.53 9.64
C ILE A 176 -17.20 20.06 10.01
N ASN A 177 -16.18 20.80 9.59
CA ASN A 177 -14.81 20.62 10.05
C ASN A 177 -14.39 21.82 10.89
N ILE A 178 -13.88 21.56 12.09
CA ILE A 178 -13.21 22.56 12.93
C ILE A 178 -11.72 22.26 12.93
N TYR A 179 -10.93 23.22 12.47
CA TYR A 179 -9.47 23.14 12.38
C TYR A 179 -8.83 23.91 13.54
N GLY A 180 -7.90 23.28 14.25
CA GLY A 180 -7.08 23.89 15.29
C GLY A 180 -5.62 24.02 14.85
N LEU A 181 -5.24 25.24 14.48
CA LEU A 181 -3.93 25.58 13.90
C LEU A 181 -2.99 26.21 14.95
N ASN A 182 -1.73 25.77 14.97
CA ASN A 182 -0.69 26.41 15.80
C ASN A 182 -0.27 27.79 15.26
N ASN A 183 -0.37 28.01 13.95
CA ASN A 183 -0.02 29.28 13.30
C ASN A 183 -0.94 29.57 12.10
N ARG A 184 -1.24 30.86 11.85
CA ARG A 184 -2.13 31.35 10.77
C ARG A 184 -1.62 31.08 9.36
N GLN A 185 -0.31 30.88 9.18
CA GLN A 185 0.30 30.68 7.86
C GLN A 185 0.19 29.23 7.34
N ASN A 186 -0.29 28.28 8.15
CA ASN A 186 -0.35 26.85 7.79
C ASN A 186 -1.62 26.46 7.01
N LEU A 187 -2.24 27.42 6.32
CA LEU A 187 -3.45 27.23 5.52
C LEU A 187 -3.13 27.00 4.04
N ASN A 188 -2.10 26.22 3.74
CA ASN A 188 -2.09 25.49 2.47
C ASN A 188 -2.94 24.23 2.64
N LEU A 189 -4.26 24.41 2.73
CA LEU A 189 -5.25 23.33 2.61
C LEU A 189 -5.28 22.72 1.18
N LYS A 190 -4.27 23.01 0.36
CA LYS A 190 -4.09 22.52 -1.02
C LYS A 190 -2.89 21.58 -1.19
N ASP A 191 -2.22 21.17 -0.12
CA ASP A 191 -1.06 20.29 -0.25
C ASP A 191 -1.40 18.82 -0.59
N GLU A 192 -2.68 18.48 -0.79
CA GLU A 192 -3.08 17.19 -1.38
C GLU A 192 -3.16 17.19 -2.91
N GLU A 193 -3.05 18.33 -3.61
CA GLU A 193 -3.50 18.41 -5.01
C GLU A 193 -2.41 18.44 -6.10
N ASN A 194 -1.16 18.02 -5.82
CA ASN A 194 -0.16 17.88 -6.88
C ASN A 194 0.72 16.63 -6.79
N ILE A 195 0.25 15.55 -6.17
CA ILE A 195 0.84 14.23 -6.46
C ILE A 195 0.43 13.87 -7.90
N LYS A 196 1.27 14.22 -8.88
CA LYS A 196 1.13 13.73 -10.25
C LYS A 196 1.34 12.23 -10.22
N ARG A 197 0.24 11.48 -10.16
CA ARG A 197 0.28 10.03 -10.30
C ARG A 197 0.56 9.71 -11.76
N PRO A 198 1.70 9.07 -12.07
CA PRO A 198 1.98 8.64 -13.44
C PRO A 198 1.02 7.53 -13.82
N LYS A 199 0.57 7.56 -15.07
CA LYS A 199 -0.23 6.47 -15.63
C LYS A 199 0.70 5.32 -15.98
N ILE A 200 0.56 4.21 -15.27
CA ILE A 200 1.30 2.98 -15.55
C ILE A 200 0.53 2.12 -16.56
N ILE A 201 1.13 1.89 -17.73
CA ILE A 201 0.55 1.18 -18.86
C ILE A 201 1.05 -0.27 -18.86
N GLN A 202 0.11 -1.20 -18.77
CA GLN A 202 0.34 -2.63 -18.96
C GLN A 202 0.04 -3.00 -20.41
N SER A 203 1.07 -3.02 -21.26
CA SER A 203 0.92 -3.35 -22.68
C SER A 203 0.60 -4.84 -22.90
N ASN A 204 0.11 -5.21 -24.08
CA ASN A 204 -0.03 -6.63 -24.45
C ASN A 204 1.30 -7.38 -24.40
N ARG A 205 2.38 -6.73 -24.84
CA ARG A 205 3.75 -7.28 -24.76
C ARG A 205 4.13 -7.60 -23.32
N PHE A 206 3.85 -6.71 -22.39
CA PHE A 206 4.05 -6.95 -20.95
C PHE A 206 3.23 -8.14 -20.46
N ARG A 207 1.92 -8.18 -20.74
CA ARG A 207 1.05 -9.29 -20.32
C ARG A 207 1.55 -10.64 -20.83
N THR A 208 1.90 -10.72 -22.11
CA THR A 208 2.47 -11.94 -22.72
C THR A 208 3.79 -12.33 -22.06
N HIS A 209 4.67 -11.36 -21.79
CA HIS A 209 5.92 -11.61 -21.06
C HIS A 209 5.67 -12.12 -19.63
N MET A 210 4.62 -11.63 -18.95
CA MET A 210 4.30 -12.05 -17.60
C MET A 210 3.71 -13.46 -17.50
N GLU A 211 3.19 -14.04 -18.58
CA GLU A 211 2.66 -15.42 -18.55
C GLU A 211 3.74 -16.45 -18.21
N VAL A 212 5.00 -16.25 -18.64
CA VAL A 212 6.10 -17.16 -18.27
C VAL A 212 6.51 -17.02 -16.80
N HIS A 213 6.32 -15.83 -16.22
CA HIS A 213 6.65 -15.53 -14.83
C HIS A 213 5.48 -15.74 -13.87
N LYS A 214 4.28 -16.07 -14.35
CA LYS A 214 3.08 -16.20 -13.53
C LYS A 214 3.25 -17.19 -12.37
N ARG A 215 4.02 -18.26 -12.58
CA ARG A 215 4.32 -19.30 -11.56
C ARG A 215 5.32 -18.83 -10.49
N ASP A 216 5.92 -17.67 -10.66
CA ASP A 216 6.74 -17.01 -9.66
C ASP A 216 5.91 -16.35 -8.56
N PHE A 217 4.65 -16.06 -8.84
CA PHE A 217 3.78 -15.38 -7.91
C PHE A 217 2.79 -16.33 -7.22
N ILE A 218 2.57 -16.10 -5.93
CA ILE A 218 1.48 -16.71 -5.14
C ILE A 218 0.21 -15.86 -5.24
N ILE A 219 0.37 -14.55 -5.41
CA ILE A 219 -0.70 -13.59 -5.65
C ILE A 219 -0.63 -13.17 -7.12
N PRO A 220 -1.72 -13.22 -7.91
CA PRO A 220 -1.65 -12.87 -9.32
C PRO A 220 -0.99 -11.51 -9.55
N TYR A 221 -0.01 -11.45 -10.46
CA TYR A 221 0.84 -10.26 -10.65
C TYR A 221 0.03 -8.98 -10.90
N TYR A 222 -1.09 -9.07 -11.61
CA TYR A 222 -1.93 -7.92 -11.92
C TYR A 222 -2.60 -7.31 -10.68
N LYS A 223 -2.93 -8.14 -9.66
CA LYS A 223 -3.43 -7.66 -8.35
C LYS A 223 -2.33 -6.92 -7.60
N LEU A 224 -1.07 -7.39 -7.68
CA LEU A 224 0.08 -6.72 -7.10
C LEU A 224 0.37 -5.38 -7.77
N VAL A 225 0.26 -5.31 -9.10
CA VAL A 225 0.38 -4.03 -9.85
C VAL A 225 -0.70 -3.06 -9.38
N GLN A 226 -1.96 -3.50 -9.28
CA GLN A 226 -3.07 -2.67 -8.79
C GLN A 226 -2.84 -2.19 -7.36
N TYR A 227 -2.43 -3.08 -6.46
CA TYR A 227 -2.08 -2.73 -5.09
C TYR A 227 -0.98 -1.68 -5.06
N ALA A 228 0.10 -1.88 -5.82
CA ALA A 228 1.22 -0.95 -5.87
C ALA A 228 0.80 0.43 -6.42
N LEU A 229 -0.05 0.47 -7.45
CA LEU A 229 -0.62 1.69 -8.01
C LEU A 229 -1.44 2.46 -6.97
N ASN A 230 -2.39 1.79 -6.35
CA ASN A 230 -3.34 2.45 -5.45
C ASN A 230 -2.70 2.90 -4.13
N LYS A 231 -1.63 2.23 -3.72
CA LYS A 231 -0.81 2.62 -2.55
C LYS A 231 0.24 3.68 -2.85
N GLY A 232 0.32 4.16 -4.09
CA GLY A 232 1.23 5.26 -4.45
C GLY A 232 2.71 4.88 -4.54
N TYR A 233 3.04 3.59 -4.69
CA TYR A 233 4.45 3.16 -4.82
C TYR A 233 5.11 3.68 -6.11
N PHE A 234 4.32 4.13 -7.08
CA PHE A 234 4.77 4.75 -8.31
C PHE A 234 4.58 6.27 -8.30
N ASP A 235 4.32 6.88 -7.14
CA ASP A 235 4.17 8.33 -7.08
C ASP A 235 5.55 8.99 -7.26
N ASN A 236 5.59 10.14 -7.91
CA ASN A 236 6.80 10.96 -8.10
C ASN A 236 7.92 10.32 -8.95
N LEU A 237 7.60 9.47 -9.92
CA LEU A 237 8.60 9.00 -10.90
C LEU A 237 9.11 10.17 -11.77
N ASN A 238 10.41 10.26 -11.97
CA ASN A 238 11.05 11.36 -12.70
C ASN A 238 12.17 10.95 -13.67
N THR A 239 12.45 9.65 -13.79
CA THR A 239 13.49 9.12 -14.69
C THR A 239 12.87 8.43 -15.91
N ASP A 240 13.62 8.36 -17.00
CA ASP A 240 13.13 7.72 -18.23
C ASP A 240 13.08 6.19 -18.11
N PHE A 241 14.10 5.59 -17.52
CA PHE A 241 14.13 4.17 -17.23
C PHE A 241 14.34 3.96 -15.74
N LEU A 242 13.48 3.14 -15.13
CA LEU A 242 13.49 2.94 -13.69
C LEU A 242 13.26 1.47 -13.37
N ALA A 243 14.13 0.94 -12.51
CA ALA A 243 13.86 -0.31 -11.82
C ALA A 243 13.65 0.02 -10.34
N ILE A 244 12.46 -0.27 -9.81
CA ILE A 244 12.15 -0.05 -8.40
C ILE A 244 11.94 -1.37 -7.68
N ILE A 245 12.34 -1.41 -6.42
CA ILE A 245 12.06 -2.52 -5.51
C ILE A 245 10.90 -2.06 -4.62
N VAL A 246 9.77 -2.74 -4.73
CA VAL A 246 8.60 -2.52 -3.88
C VAL A 246 8.55 -3.62 -2.82
N GLU A 247 8.60 -3.24 -1.55
CA GLU A 247 8.35 -4.15 -0.43
C GLU A 247 6.88 -4.14 -0.04
N PHE A 248 6.25 -5.31 -0.10
CA PHE A 248 4.88 -5.55 0.29
C PHE A 248 4.81 -6.01 1.76
N PRO A 249 3.69 -5.73 2.45
CA PRO A 249 3.48 -6.22 3.81
C PRO A 249 3.19 -7.73 3.89
N PHE A 250 3.05 -8.40 2.74
CA PHE A 250 2.78 -9.84 2.59
C PHE A 250 3.74 -10.51 1.61
N ASN A 251 3.89 -11.83 1.74
CA ASN A 251 4.64 -12.61 0.75
C ASN A 251 3.89 -12.64 -0.58
N ILE A 252 4.61 -12.37 -1.67
CA ILE A 252 4.01 -12.22 -3.00
C ILE A 252 4.31 -13.38 -3.93
N GLY A 253 5.36 -14.14 -3.64
CA GLY A 253 5.90 -15.11 -4.57
C GLY A 253 7.26 -15.62 -4.14
N PHE A 254 7.98 -16.17 -5.11
CA PHE A 254 9.26 -16.80 -4.90
C PHE A 254 10.33 -16.20 -5.79
N SER A 255 11.44 -15.79 -5.19
CA SER A 255 12.65 -15.44 -5.93
C SER A 255 13.35 -16.70 -6.44
N THR A 256 13.76 -16.65 -7.71
CA THR A 256 14.64 -17.65 -8.34
C THR A 256 16.11 -17.35 -8.11
N LEU A 257 16.46 -16.15 -7.67
CA LEU A 257 17.80 -15.77 -7.24
C LEU A 257 17.98 -16.14 -5.77
N THR A 258 19.00 -16.94 -5.47
CA THR A 258 19.33 -17.39 -4.11
C THR A 258 20.80 -17.13 -3.80
N GLN A 259 21.09 -16.93 -2.52
CA GLN A 259 22.46 -16.99 -2.02
C GLN A 259 22.97 -18.42 -2.13
N THR A 260 24.22 -18.59 -2.56
CA THR A 260 24.91 -19.87 -2.66
C THR A 260 25.84 -20.11 -1.48
N LYS A 261 26.01 -21.36 -1.09
CA LYS A 261 26.88 -21.81 0.00
C LYS A 261 28.05 -22.65 -0.54
N PRO A 262 29.14 -22.80 0.24
CA PRO A 262 30.16 -23.80 -0.05
C PRO A 262 29.51 -25.18 -0.21
N GLY A 263 29.74 -25.83 -1.36
CA GLY A 263 29.16 -27.13 -1.71
C GLY A 263 27.94 -27.09 -2.63
N ASP A 264 27.38 -25.91 -2.94
CA ASP A 264 26.34 -25.82 -3.98
C ASP A 264 26.93 -26.14 -5.36
N GLU A 265 26.23 -26.98 -6.12
CA GLU A 265 26.61 -27.31 -7.50
C GLU A 265 26.27 -26.15 -8.42
N ILE A 266 27.31 -25.59 -9.05
CA ILE A 266 27.21 -24.44 -9.95
C ILE A 266 27.41 -24.88 -11.39
N VAL A 267 26.51 -24.40 -12.24
CA VAL A 267 26.64 -24.50 -13.70
C VAL A 267 26.43 -23.14 -14.32
N TYR A 268 27.11 -22.85 -15.40
CA TYR A 268 26.93 -21.64 -16.19
C TYR A 268 26.26 -22.01 -17.50
N GLY A 269 25.39 -21.14 -18.00
CA GLY A 269 24.73 -21.34 -19.29
C GLY A 269 24.01 -20.08 -19.72
N LYS A 270 23.59 -20.05 -20.97
CA LYS A 270 22.76 -18.97 -21.50
C LYS A 270 21.29 -19.28 -21.25
N ARG A 271 20.52 -18.26 -20.90
CA ARG A 271 19.05 -18.38 -20.89
C ARG A 271 18.52 -18.25 -22.31
N LYS A 272 17.42 -18.93 -22.61
CA LYS A 272 16.77 -18.82 -23.92
C LYS A 272 16.53 -17.35 -24.27
N ASN A 273 16.91 -16.96 -25.48
CA ASN A 273 16.83 -15.58 -25.97
C ASN A 273 17.70 -14.56 -25.22
N ARG A 274 18.79 -15.01 -24.56
CA ARG A 274 19.85 -14.14 -24.01
C ARG A 274 21.20 -14.65 -24.50
N ASP A 275 22.07 -13.73 -24.90
CA ASP A 275 23.41 -14.08 -25.40
C ASP A 275 24.50 -14.06 -24.31
N ILE A 276 24.12 -13.71 -23.08
CA ILE A 276 25.02 -13.61 -21.93
C ILE A 276 24.95 -14.86 -21.06
N TYR A 277 26.08 -15.23 -20.46
CA TYR A 277 26.12 -16.32 -19.49
C TYR A 277 25.53 -15.90 -18.14
N SER A 278 24.68 -16.76 -17.61
CA SER A 278 24.15 -16.66 -16.25
C SER A 278 24.78 -17.74 -15.35
N ARG A 279 24.97 -17.42 -14.06
CA ARG A 279 25.39 -18.40 -13.04
C ARG A 279 24.17 -19.08 -12.44
N PHE A 280 24.12 -20.41 -12.51
CA PHE A 280 23.04 -21.22 -11.95
C PHE A 280 23.50 -22.10 -10.79
N THR A 281 22.56 -22.45 -9.92
CA THR A 281 22.71 -23.52 -8.93
C THR A 281 21.73 -24.65 -9.21
N LEU A 282 22.22 -25.90 -9.16
CA LEU A 282 21.39 -27.10 -9.30
C LEU A 282 20.65 -27.45 -8.00
N ASN A 283 21.20 -27.03 -6.86
CA ASN A 283 20.74 -27.41 -5.51
C ASN A 283 19.97 -26.27 -4.81
N GLY A 284 19.86 -25.10 -5.45
CA GLY A 284 19.18 -23.94 -4.90
C GLY A 284 17.69 -24.14 -4.71
N LYS A 285 17.15 -23.55 -3.64
CA LYS A 285 15.71 -23.56 -3.34
C LYS A 285 15.13 -22.17 -3.50
N ARG A 286 13.94 -22.11 -4.09
CA ARG A 286 13.20 -20.86 -4.29
C ARG A 286 12.91 -20.22 -2.94
N LYS A 287 13.21 -18.92 -2.81
CA LYS A 287 13.03 -18.17 -1.57
C LYS A 287 11.69 -17.46 -1.58
N LEU A 288 10.82 -17.76 -0.61
CA LEU A 288 9.59 -17.01 -0.39
C LEU A 288 9.94 -15.56 -0.06
N ILE A 289 9.33 -14.60 -0.77
CA ILE A 289 9.71 -13.19 -0.69
C ILE A 289 8.50 -12.26 -0.70
N ASN A 290 8.64 -11.10 -0.05
CA ASN A 290 7.65 -10.03 -0.01
C ASN A 290 8.07 -8.80 -0.86
N LYS A 291 9.09 -8.92 -1.71
CA LYS A 291 9.60 -7.84 -2.55
C LYS A 291 9.42 -8.17 -4.02
N SER A 292 8.99 -7.19 -4.81
CA SER A 292 8.94 -7.28 -6.26
C SER A 292 9.79 -6.19 -6.87
N ILE A 293 10.49 -6.54 -7.94
CA ILE A 293 11.09 -5.56 -8.83
C ILE A 293 10.08 -5.20 -9.89
N PHE A 294 9.93 -3.90 -10.17
CA PHE A 294 9.15 -3.36 -11.28
C PHE A 294 10.10 -2.60 -12.19
N VAL A 295 10.13 -2.96 -13.47
CA VAL A 295 10.95 -2.29 -14.49
C VAL A 295 10.03 -1.48 -15.39
N LEU A 296 10.24 -0.17 -15.41
CA LEU A 296 9.40 0.81 -16.06
C LEU A 296 10.21 1.58 -17.10
N ASN A 297 9.57 1.93 -18.22
CA ASN A 297 10.12 2.85 -19.21
C ASN A 297 9.11 3.96 -19.48
N ARG A 298 9.54 5.21 -19.39
CA ARG A 298 8.71 6.38 -19.63
C ARG A 298 8.28 6.41 -21.10
N SER A 299 7.07 6.89 -21.33
CA SER A 299 6.59 7.11 -22.69
C SER A 299 7.36 8.26 -23.34
N TYR A 300 7.90 8.02 -24.54
CA TYR A 300 8.57 9.06 -25.33
C TYR A 300 7.61 10.18 -25.79
N THR A 301 6.30 9.93 -25.76
CA THR A 301 5.29 10.90 -26.23
C THR A 301 4.55 11.60 -25.10
N LYS A 302 4.59 11.07 -23.87
CA LYS A 302 3.86 11.63 -22.72
C LYS A 302 4.65 11.50 -21.43
N ASP A 303 5.04 12.65 -20.90
CA ASP A 303 5.86 12.78 -19.69
C ASP A 303 5.26 12.16 -18.42
N ASN A 304 3.94 11.96 -18.35
CA ASN A 304 3.27 11.35 -17.20
C ASN A 304 2.78 9.91 -17.46
N GLU A 305 3.31 9.23 -18.48
CA GLU A 305 3.00 7.84 -18.77
C GLU A 305 4.25 6.96 -18.69
N TYR A 306 4.12 5.79 -18.08
CA TYR A 306 5.19 4.79 -18.01
C TYR A 306 4.67 3.43 -18.47
N TYR A 307 5.42 2.74 -19.30
CA TYR A 307 5.18 1.36 -19.67
C TYR A 307 5.83 0.44 -18.65
N LEU A 308 5.05 -0.45 -18.05
CA LEU A 308 5.59 -1.55 -17.26
C LEU A 308 6.19 -2.59 -18.22
N ILE A 309 7.50 -2.76 -18.17
CA ILE A 309 8.27 -3.62 -19.08
C ILE A 309 8.28 -5.06 -18.56
N THR A 310 8.57 -5.23 -17.27
CA THR A 310 8.56 -6.52 -16.58
C THR A 310 8.41 -6.31 -15.07
N MET A 311 8.02 -7.37 -14.38
CA MET A 311 8.10 -7.45 -12.92
C MET A 311 8.41 -8.87 -12.48
N TYR A 312 9.08 -9.04 -11.36
CA TYR A 312 9.36 -10.36 -10.79
C TYR A 312 9.59 -10.28 -9.27
N PRO A 313 9.26 -11.35 -8.51
CA PRO A 313 9.60 -11.42 -7.10
C PRO A 313 11.12 -11.44 -6.94
N GLY A 314 11.67 -10.49 -6.18
CA GLY A 314 13.11 -10.30 -6.07
C GLY A 314 13.45 -9.08 -5.23
N GLU A 315 14.66 -9.07 -4.68
CA GLU A 315 15.16 -8.01 -3.79
C GLU A 315 16.41 -7.30 -4.31
N TYR A 316 17.00 -7.77 -5.41
CA TYR A 316 18.26 -7.25 -5.94
C TYR A 316 18.12 -6.78 -7.39
N LEU A 317 18.54 -5.54 -7.64
CA LEU A 317 18.72 -4.97 -8.98
C LEU A 317 20.20 -5.10 -9.36
N VAL A 318 20.55 -6.25 -9.92
CA VAL A 318 21.94 -6.60 -10.25
C VAL A 318 22.03 -7.02 -11.71
N LYS A 319 23.05 -6.52 -12.40
CA LYS A 319 23.40 -6.94 -13.76
C LYS A 319 24.17 -8.25 -13.69
N GLU A 320 24.03 -9.10 -14.70
CA GLU A 320 24.88 -10.29 -14.84
C GLU A 320 26.31 -9.87 -15.21
N LEU A 321 27.31 -10.68 -14.85
CA LEU A 321 28.73 -10.35 -15.02
C LEU A 321 29.15 -10.07 -16.47
N ASP A 322 28.43 -10.70 -17.41
CA ASP A 322 28.65 -10.62 -18.86
C ASP A 322 27.74 -9.57 -19.52
N ASP A 323 27.03 -8.75 -18.71
CA ASP A 323 26.15 -7.70 -19.23
C ASP A 323 26.98 -6.55 -19.85
N PRO A 324 26.78 -6.23 -21.15
CA PRO A 324 27.56 -5.21 -21.85
C PRO A 324 27.30 -3.79 -21.34
N SER A 325 26.26 -3.58 -20.52
CA SER A 325 25.94 -2.29 -19.93
C SER A 325 26.71 -1.99 -18.64
N ILE A 326 27.57 -2.88 -18.16
CA ILE A 326 28.50 -2.62 -17.04
C ILE A 326 29.55 -1.60 -17.53
N LYS A 327 29.56 -0.41 -16.95
CA LYS A 327 30.29 0.75 -17.49
C LYS A 327 31.71 0.87 -16.99
N ASP A 328 31.96 0.46 -15.74
CA ASP A 328 33.23 0.68 -15.07
C ASP A 328 33.67 -0.52 -14.22
N GLU A 329 34.94 -0.50 -13.83
CA GLU A 329 35.58 -1.57 -13.07
C GLU A 329 35.00 -1.73 -11.66
N LEU A 330 34.56 -0.63 -11.02
CA LEU A 330 33.96 -0.67 -9.69
C LEU A 330 32.59 -1.36 -9.74
N GLU A 331 31.76 -1.04 -10.73
CA GLU A 331 30.50 -1.74 -11.00
C GLU A 331 30.76 -3.22 -11.27
N ARG A 332 31.77 -3.55 -12.09
CA ARG A 332 32.15 -4.94 -12.38
C ARG A 332 32.56 -5.70 -11.11
N ARG A 333 33.39 -5.13 -10.24
CA ARG A 333 33.80 -5.72 -8.95
C ARG A 333 32.60 -5.98 -8.04
N LYS A 334 31.67 -5.01 -7.94
CA LYS A 334 30.42 -5.18 -7.16
C LYS A 334 29.55 -6.31 -7.71
N MET A 335 29.39 -6.40 -9.03
CA MET A 335 28.65 -7.51 -9.66
C MET A 335 29.35 -8.84 -9.40
N PHE A 336 30.68 -8.88 -9.47
CA PHE A 336 31.45 -10.09 -9.21
C PHE A 336 31.29 -10.57 -7.77
N GLU A 337 31.43 -9.69 -6.79
CA GLU A 337 31.23 -10.00 -5.36
C GLU A 337 29.81 -10.54 -5.11
N PHE A 338 28.81 -9.91 -5.73
CA PHE A 338 27.43 -10.35 -5.64
C PHE A 338 27.24 -11.77 -6.23
N TRP A 339 27.64 -11.98 -7.47
CA TRP A 339 27.44 -13.25 -8.19
C TRP A 339 28.35 -14.38 -7.69
N SER A 340 29.45 -14.07 -7.03
CA SER A 340 30.26 -15.07 -6.31
C SER A 340 29.47 -15.74 -5.19
N ASN A 341 28.51 -15.01 -4.62
CA ASN A 341 27.69 -15.45 -3.49
C ASN A 341 26.23 -15.73 -3.86
N HIS A 342 25.83 -15.53 -5.12
CA HIS A 342 24.43 -15.70 -5.56
C HIS A 342 24.34 -16.41 -6.91
N ALA A 343 23.29 -17.20 -7.11
CA ALA A 343 23.02 -17.86 -8.37
C ALA A 343 21.52 -17.95 -8.64
N ILE A 344 21.16 -18.06 -9.92
CA ILE A 344 19.81 -18.34 -10.35
C ILE A 344 19.54 -19.84 -10.18
N ILE A 345 18.36 -20.22 -9.70
CA ILE A 345 18.00 -21.64 -9.63
C ILE A 345 17.84 -22.18 -11.05
N PHE A 346 18.53 -23.28 -11.32
CA PHE A 346 18.52 -23.90 -12.64
C PHE A 346 17.10 -24.35 -13.03
N ASN A 347 16.67 -23.95 -14.22
CA ASN A 347 15.43 -24.42 -14.83
C ASN A 347 15.70 -24.83 -16.29
N PRO A 348 15.67 -26.14 -16.62
CA PRO A 348 15.98 -26.60 -17.96
C PRO A 348 14.98 -26.09 -19.03
N ARG A 349 13.81 -25.59 -18.61
CA ARG A 349 12.83 -25.00 -19.54
C ARG A 349 13.24 -23.63 -20.05
N ASP A 350 14.02 -22.89 -19.28
CA ASP A 350 14.39 -21.49 -19.56
C ASP A 350 15.87 -21.34 -19.91
N THR A 351 16.65 -22.42 -19.75
CA THR A 351 18.08 -22.48 -20.06
C THR A 351 18.32 -23.16 -21.41
N ASP A 352 19.27 -22.65 -22.18
CA ASP A 352 19.80 -23.32 -23.36
C ASP A 352 20.80 -24.39 -22.93
N LEU A 353 20.40 -25.65 -23.02
CA LEU A 353 21.16 -26.79 -22.51
C LEU A 353 22.46 -27.03 -23.28
N GLU A 354 22.55 -26.57 -24.54
CA GLU A 354 23.76 -26.74 -25.36
C GLU A 354 24.91 -25.83 -24.90
N THR A 355 24.59 -24.79 -24.15
CA THR A 355 25.57 -23.81 -23.66
C THR A 355 26.10 -24.11 -22.26
N LEU A 356 25.66 -25.21 -21.65
CA LEU A 356 26.00 -25.53 -20.26
C LEU A 356 27.47 -25.87 -20.07
N THR A 357 28.09 -25.26 -19.06
CA THR A 357 29.48 -25.51 -18.68
C THR A 357 29.65 -25.39 -17.17
N TYR A 358 30.48 -26.25 -16.59
CA TYR A 358 30.86 -26.19 -15.17
C TYR A 358 32.05 -25.23 -14.93
N ARG A 359 32.71 -24.78 -16.01
CA ARG A 359 33.80 -23.80 -15.93
C ARG A 359 33.23 -22.40 -16.03
N CYS A 360 33.68 -21.50 -15.13
CA CYS A 360 33.32 -20.09 -15.19
C CYS A 360 33.67 -19.50 -16.57
N PRO A 361 32.69 -19.01 -17.34
CA PRO A 361 32.91 -18.49 -18.69
C PRO A 361 33.33 -17.02 -18.69
N TYR A 362 33.24 -16.34 -17.53
CA TYR A 362 33.56 -14.92 -17.42
C TYR A 362 35.07 -14.70 -17.52
N ASN A 363 35.48 -13.64 -18.20
CA ASN A 363 36.87 -13.22 -18.22
C ASN A 363 37.23 -12.56 -16.88
N LEU A 364 37.84 -13.34 -15.98
CA LEU A 364 38.21 -12.90 -14.63
C LEU A 364 39.48 -12.03 -14.61
N ASP A 365 40.25 -11.98 -15.70
CA ASP A 365 41.47 -11.18 -15.81
C ASP A 365 41.17 -9.66 -15.83
N LEU A 366 39.89 -9.29 -15.97
CA LEU A 366 39.40 -7.91 -15.90
C LEU A 366 38.97 -7.48 -14.48
N ILE A 367 39.20 -8.32 -13.47
CA ILE A 367 38.69 -8.14 -12.09
C ILE A 367 39.84 -8.09 -11.05
N SER A 368 41.09 -8.35 -11.47
CA SER A 368 42.29 -8.39 -10.61
C SER A 368 42.85 -7.01 -10.29
#